data_AF-A0A399ZST1-F1
#
_entry.id   AF-A0A399ZST1-F1
#
_cell.length_a   1.000
_cell.length_b   1.000
_cell.length_c   1.000
_cell.angle_alpha   90.00
_cell.angle_beta   90.00
_cell.angle_gamma   90.00
#
_symmetry.space_group_name_H-M   'P 1'
#
loop_
_entity.id
_entity.type
_entity.pdbx_description
1 polymer ?
#
loop_
_entity_poly.entity_id
_entity_poly.type
_entity_poly.pdbx_seq_one_letter_code
_entity_poly.pdbx_strand_id
1 'polypeptide(L)' 'MPDLSPPRYRHFVLRLWEERDAEGRHAVWRFSLQDSQKEARIGFKNLEELVVFLDKWMKDSSENNSAEKENFPCS' A
#
# COMPACT_ATOMS: atom_id res chain seq x y z
N MET A 1 -20.55 -3.97 25.03
CA MET A 1 -19.09 -3.75 24.89
C MET A 1 -18.84 -3.48 23.42
N PRO A 2 -18.36 -2.29 23.01
CA PRO A 2 -18.03 -2.08 21.60
C PRO A 2 -16.93 -3.07 21.21
N ASP A 3 -17.16 -3.79 20.12
CA ASP A 3 -16.26 -4.79 19.56
C ASP A 3 -14.96 -4.05 19.12
N LEU A 4 -13.94 -4.11 19.97
CA LEU A 4 -12.61 -3.53 19.69
C LEU A 4 -11.91 -4.46 18.69
N SER A 5 -12.36 -4.42 17.43
CA SER A 5 -11.67 -5.11 16.35
C SER A 5 -10.21 -4.64 16.31
N PRO A 6 -9.24 -5.57 16.22
CA PRO A 6 -7.84 -5.22 16.29
C PRO A 6 -7.50 -4.22 15.17
N PRO A 7 -6.66 -3.19 15.45
CA PRO A 7 -6.30 -2.22 14.43
C PRO A 7 -5.70 -2.94 13.23
N ARG A 8 -6.26 -2.70 12.04
CA ARG A 8 -5.78 -3.30 10.80
C ARG A 8 -4.44 -2.68 10.43
N TYR A 9 -3.36 -3.25 10.93
CA TYR A 9 -2.01 -2.83 10.57
C TYR A 9 -1.62 -3.40 9.21
N ARG A 10 -1.20 -2.52 8.31
CA ARG A 10 -0.57 -2.89 7.06
C ARG A 10 0.76 -2.19 6.94
N HIS A 11 1.79 -2.93 6.57
CA HIS A 11 3.12 -2.39 6.43
C HIS A 11 3.50 -2.36 4.97
N PHE A 12 4.02 -1.20 4.55
CA PHE A 12 4.55 -1.01 3.20
C PHE A 12 6.02 -0.62 3.31
N VAL A 13 6.84 -1.14 2.41
CA VAL A 13 8.22 -0.70 2.26
C VAL A 13 8.27 0.31 1.12
N LEU A 14 8.47 1.58 1.47
CA LEU A 14 8.71 2.65 0.49
C LEU A 14 10.21 2.70 0.15
N ARG A 15 10.52 2.54 -1.13
CA ARG A 15 11.84 2.73 -1.70
C ARG A 15 11.87 4.00 -2.52
N LEU A 16 12.88 4.82 -2.26
CA LEU A 16 13.13 6.07 -2.96
C LEU A 16 14.58 6.06 -3.44
N TRP A 17 14.80 6.31 -4.73
CA TRP A 17 16.15 6.43 -5.27
C TRP A 17 16.21 7.48 -6.37
N GLU A 18 17.37 8.13 -6.46
CA GLU A 18 17.68 9.07 -7.54
C GLU A 18 18.22 8.26 -8.71
N GLU A 19 17.49 8.25 -9.82
CA GLU A 19 17.96 7.71 -11.08
C GLU A 19 18.61 8.85 -11.86
N ARG A 20 19.92 8.74 -12.09
CA ARG A 20 20.68 9.70 -12.89
C ARG A 20 20.85 9.17 -14.30
N ASP A 21 20.75 10.05 -15.29
CA ASP A 21 21.13 9.74 -16.67
C ASP A 21 22.64 9.44 -16.79
N ALA A 22 23.03 8.86 -17.93
CA ALA A 22 24.42 8.47 -18.19
C ALA A 22 25.37 9.68 -18.13
N GLU A 23 24.86 10.87 -18.40
CA GLU A 23 25.60 12.13 -18.36
C GLU A 23 25.56 12.84 -16.99
N GLY A 24 24.81 12.32 -16.02
CA GLY A 24 24.69 12.87 -14.66
C GLY A 24 24.02 14.25 -14.56
N ARG A 25 23.31 14.68 -15.62
CA ARG A 25 22.67 15.99 -15.74
C ARG A 25 21.20 15.97 -15.35
N HIS A 26 20.54 14.83 -15.50
CA HIS A 26 19.14 14.64 -15.15
C HIS A 26 19.01 13.63 -14.01
N ALA A 27 18.58 14.14 -12.86
CA ALA A 27 18.21 13.34 -11.70
C ALA A 27 16.69 13.21 -11.64
N VAL A 28 16.17 11.99 -11.76
CA VAL A 28 14.76 11.67 -11.59
C VAL A 28 14.58 10.84 -10.33
N TRP A 29 13.76 11.34 -9.41
CA TRP A 29 13.38 10.57 -8.24
C TRP A 29 12.38 9.47 -8.62
N ARG A 30 12.73 8.23 -8.30
CA ARG A 30 11.88 7.06 -8.50
C ARG A 30 11.35 6.55 -7.17
N PHE A 31 10.10 6.14 -7.20
CA PHE A 31 9.37 5.68 -6.04
C PHE A 31 8.89 4.25 -6.30
N SER A 32 9.07 3.36 -5.33
CA SER A 32 8.45 2.03 -5.36
C SER A 32 7.92 1.67 -4.00
N LEU A 33 6.68 1.22 -3.94
CA LEU A 33 6.05 0.72 -2.74
C LEU A 33 5.94 -0.80 -2.86
N GLN A 34 6.42 -1.52 -1.85
CA GLN A 34 6.25 -2.97 -1.75
C GLN A 34 5.28 -3.28 -0.61
N ASP A 35 4.22 -4.01 -0.94
CA ASP A 35 3.31 -4.61 0.01
C ASP A 35 3.86 -5.97 0.42
N SER A 36 4.11 -6.15 1.71
CA SER A 36 4.62 -7.38 2.28
C SER A 36 3.60 -8.51 2.37
N GLN A 37 2.30 -8.18 2.44
CA GLN A 37 1.24 -9.17 2.55
C GLN A 37 0.83 -9.71 1.18
N LYS A 38 1.06 -8.95 0.11
CA LYS A 38 0.64 -9.31 -1.26
C LYS A 38 1.79 -9.61 -2.21
N GLU A 39 3.04 -9.54 -1.73
CA GLU A 39 4.25 -9.57 -2.58
C GLU A 39 4.17 -8.64 -3.80
N ALA A 40 3.32 -7.60 -3.72
CA ALA A 40 3.04 -6.72 -4.83
C ALA A 40 4.01 -5.55 -4.76
N ARG A 41 4.86 -5.43 -5.78
CA ARG A 41 5.71 -4.26 -5.97
C ARG A 41 5.05 -3.31 -6.96
N ILE A 42 4.77 -2.10 -6.50
CA ILE A 42 4.19 -1.04 -7.32
C ILE A 42 5.27 0.03 -7.52
N GLY A 43 5.52 0.38 -8.77
CA GLY A 43 6.41 1.49 -9.14
C GLY A 43 5.58 2.72 -9.47
N PHE A 44 6.03 3.90 -9.04
CA PHE A 44 5.38 5.17 -9.34
C PHE A 44 6.35 6.09 -10.07
N LYS A 45 5.81 6.86 -11.03
CA LYS A 45 6.61 7.78 -11.84
C LYS A 45 6.91 9.10 -11.13
N ASN A 46 6.06 9.48 -10.18
CA ASN A 46 6.17 10.70 -9.39
C ASN A 46 5.50 10.52 -8.01
N LEU A 47 5.66 11.54 -7.15
CA LEU A 47 5.10 11.53 -5.79
C LEU A 47 3.56 11.59 -5.80
N GLU A 48 2.95 12.28 -6.76
CA GLU A 48 1.50 12.43 -6.86
C GLU A 48 0.80 11.09 -7.06
N GLU A 49 1.31 10.24 -7.95
CA GLU A 49 0.78 8.88 -8.15
C GLU A 49 0.86 8.03 -6.87
N LEU A 50 1.94 8.15 -6.10
CA LEU A 50 2.09 7.46 -4.81
C LEU A 50 1.05 7.94 -3.80
N VAL A 51 0.83 9.26 -3.69
CA VAL A 51 -0.13 9.85 -2.75
C VAL A 51 -1.56 9.44 -3.11
N VAL A 52 -1.94 9.49 -4.39
CA VAL A 52 -3.26 9.06 -4.86
C VAL A 52 -3.48 7.56 -4.58
N PHE A 53 -2.44 6.73 -4.74
CA PHE A 53 -2.53 5.31 -4.40
C PHE A 53 -2.80 5.09 -2.90
N LEU A 54 -2.05 5.77 -2.03
CA LEU A 54 -2.23 5.64 -0.58
C LEU A 54 -3.61 6.15 -0.12
N ASP A 55 -4.07 7.26 -0.69
CA ASP A 55 -5.39 7.82 -0.39
C ASP A 55 -6.52 6.86 -0.78
N LYS A 56 -6.45 6.27 -1.99
CA LYS A 56 -7.39 5.22 -2.43
C LYS A 56 -7.34 4.00 -1.51
N TRP A 57 -6.14 3.52 -1.18
CA TRP A 57 -6.00 2.36 -0.30
C TRP A 57 -6.59 2.61 1.09
N MET A 58 -6.39 3.79 1.67
CA MET A 58 -6.98 4.14 2.97
C MET A 58 -8.51 4.14 2.90
N LYS A 59 -9.09 4.64 1.81
CA LYS A 59 -10.54 4.64 1.57
C LYS A 59 -11.09 3.23 1.36
N ASP A 60 -10.48 2.42 0.50
CA ASP A 60 -10.91 1.04 0.24
C ASP A 60 -10.81 0.14 1.48
N SER A 61 -9.82 0.39 2.36
CA SER A 61 -9.66 -0.36 3.61
C SER A 61 -10.85 -0.20 4.57
N SER A 62 -11.62 0.89 4.43
CA SER A 62 -12.80 1.15 5.24
C SER A 62 -14.03 0.34 4.80
N GLU A 63 -14.09 -0.15 3.55
CA GLU A 63 -15.28 -0.79 2.98
C GLU A 63 -15.27 -2.32 3.08
N ASN A 64 -14.13 -2.97 3.33
CA ASN A 64 -14.01 -4.43 3.34
C ASN A 64 -14.51 -5.10 4.65
N ASN A 65 -15.55 -4.55 5.28
CA ASN A 65 -15.99 -4.87 6.65
C ASN A 65 -17.32 -5.66 6.73
N SER A 66 -17.68 -6.47 5.73
CA SER A 66 -18.98 -7.16 5.77
C SER A 66 -19.03 -8.61 5.24
N ALA A 67 -17.93 -9.25 4.86
CA ALA A 67 -18.02 -10.53 4.13
C ALA A 67 -17.11 -11.67 4.61
N GLU A 68 -16.66 -11.70 5.86
CA GLU A 68 -15.85 -12.85 6.34
C GLU A 68 -16.18 -13.23 7.79
N LYS A 69 -17.48 -13.45 8.05
CA LYS A 69 -17.98 -14.08 9.29
C LYS A 69 -19.11 -15.07 8.98
N GLU A 70 -18.96 -15.91 7.95
CA GLU A 70 -19.86 -17.07 7.77
C GLU A 70 -19.10 -18.24 7.15
N ASN A 71 -18.32 -18.96 7.96
CA ASN A 71 -18.37 -20.43 8.03
C ASN A 71 -17.36 -20.95 9.05
N PHE A 72 -17.78 -21.09 10.30
CA PHE A 72 -17.22 -22.13 11.18
C PHE A 72 -18.35 -23.14 11.39
N PRO A 73 -18.32 -24.34 10.78
CA PRO A 73 -19.24 -25.38 11.18
C PRO A 73 -18.83 -25.85 12.57
N CYS A 74 -19.69 -25.59 13.54
CA CYS A 74 -19.65 -26.19 14.86
C CYS A 74 -20.61 -27.39 14.83
N SER A 75 -20.07 -28.61 14.86
CA SER A 75 -20.61 -29.83 15.50
C SER A 75 -19.83 -31.06 15.03
#